data_AF-A0A2X2DY40-F1
#
_entry.id   AF-A0A2X2DY40-F1
#
_cell.length_a   1.000
_cell.length_b   1.000
_cell.length_c   1.000
_cell.angle_alpha   90.00
_cell.angle_beta   90.00
_cell.angle_gamma   90.00
#
_symmetry.space_group_name_H-M   'P 1'
#
loop_
_entity.id
_entity.type
_entity.pdbx_description
1 polymer ?
#
loop_
_entity_poly.entity_id
_entity_poly.type
_entity_poly.pdbx_seq_one_letter_code
_entity_poly.pdbx_strand_id
1 'polypeptide(L)'
;MMALLDATTRQELLTQQANIQAQVTRLQKEQQEYQVAKQWQEKALEIQQQQQSAQAGLYEAQQALIIAQPDIQRLEKNEPAEKIRPLYDEKNRRLTEQNYLATQLTSLKTEKQAIEQQSLPINKKLADFHEQLKTHHEKKQHTLQLIREKVLPLDNQLVLLQQEISTNNQHKHKLEKICAEYLQHSQLAEKKLITTQQQVNQLNNDLTQHAYHAQLAENLPLWQHYFQQYNEISNQYLANQKRETAEQEKVISLEKALQQATQTLAPQQEQLNLQQQQLQSYQTQLDARQKADKPDEIKPRLQQINLQKNALAKIINLHTQLQRNGKEQQHYQTTLSENQQKIATLTQTIAENDLALKEKAQHLKDLKDNYLLLQKVAEYEQERARLLKDKPCPLCGSTQHPYVETYHDIKPDETKLRLEALQQQVHSLTITLAEQRTQLVNYGSQNSTLSDNIAQLTQENSVLTQQWQTLAQAHHLPLVDDADNLLTLEQSLNQQELILTEKLDSYQQLEAQTHQKNTHFLNAKEQFNQQQQSVKQQQNDLDYLQKTIKTYQQQSEHLHQQQQQLAQHIQSAIEKQGYTLPEFEQFTPWLAARQQEHQQYQSQLKELQLLQQSLREQQVTQNEKKTLFSRKTG
;
A
#
# COMPACT_ATOMS: atom_id res chain seq x y z
N MET A 1 31.81 65.31 63.18
CA MET A 1 30.93 64.84 64.28
C MET A 1 30.43 63.45 63.91
N MET A 2 31.16 62.41 64.33
CA MET A 2 30.67 61.03 64.35
C MET A 2 29.98 60.84 65.69
N ALA A 3 28.65 60.83 65.71
CA ALA A 3 27.90 60.39 66.87
C ALA A 3 28.10 58.87 66.99
N LEU A 4 29.00 58.46 67.90
CA LEU A 4 29.14 57.08 68.31
C LEU A 4 27.84 56.66 69.01
N LEU A 5 27.11 55.71 68.39
CA LEU A 5 25.97 55.05 69.00
C LEU A 5 26.35 54.53 70.40
N ASP A 6 25.51 54.79 71.40
CA ASP A 6 25.73 54.30 72.77
C ASP A 6 25.67 52.75 72.80
N ALA A 7 26.30 52.14 73.81
CA ALA A 7 26.42 50.67 73.87
C ALA A 7 25.04 49.97 73.97
N THR A 8 24.05 50.65 74.50
CA THR A 8 22.66 50.21 74.65
C THR A 8 21.91 50.13 73.32
N THR A 9 21.97 51.18 72.49
CA THR A 9 21.35 51.20 71.16
C THR A 9 21.98 50.19 70.21
N ARG A 10 23.29 49.93 70.35
CA ARG A 10 23.96 48.85 69.60
C ARG A 10 23.44 47.47 69.99
N GLN A 11 23.21 47.21 71.28
CA GLN A 11 22.70 45.93 71.77
C GLN A 11 21.24 45.71 71.34
N GLU A 12 20.42 46.76 71.36
CA GLU A 12 19.04 46.74 70.84
C GLU A 12 18.99 46.46 69.34
N LEU A 13 19.85 47.12 68.55
CA LEU A 13 19.94 46.86 67.11
C LEU A 13 20.39 45.43 66.79
N LEU A 14 21.34 44.86 67.55
CA LEU A 14 21.76 43.47 67.39
C LEU A 14 20.63 42.49 67.75
N THR A 15 19.83 42.82 68.77
CA THR A 15 18.66 42.02 69.17
C THR A 15 17.55 42.10 68.13
N GLN A 16 17.33 43.29 67.55
CA GLN A 16 16.41 43.47 66.43
C GLN A 16 16.87 42.71 65.18
N GLN A 17 18.17 42.76 64.86
CA GLN A 17 18.75 42.01 63.75
C GLN A 17 18.55 40.50 63.94
N ALA A 18 18.80 39.98 65.13
CA ALA A 18 18.59 38.56 65.44
C ALA A 18 17.11 38.16 65.34
N ASN A 19 16.19 39.01 65.80
CA ASN A 19 14.75 38.76 65.70
C ASN A 19 14.27 38.77 64.23
N ILE A 20 14.70 39.76 63.45
CA ILE A 20 14.40 39.83 62.01
C ILE A 20 14.97 38.60 61.30
N GLN A 21 16.18 38.18 61.64
CA GLN A 21 16.80 37.01 61.03
C GLN A 21 16.05 35.71 61.38
N ALA A 22 15.59 35.56 62.61
CA ALA A 22 14.72 34.45 63.01
C ALA A 22 13.36 34.47 62.27
N GLN A 23 12.77 35.65 62.07
CA GLN A 23 11.55 35.81 61.29
C GLN A 23 11.76 35.46 59.81
N VAL A 24 12.87 35.89 59.22
CA VAL A 24 13.23 35.54 57.84
C VAL A 24 13.41 34.03 57.69
N THR A 25 14.11 33.36 58.60
CA THR A 25 14.27 31.91 58.57
C THR A 25 12.94 31.18 58.72
N ARG A 26 12.04 31.68 59.58
CA ARG A 26 10.69 31.12 59.72
C ARG A 26 9.88 31.27 58.43
N LEU A 27 9.85 32.46 57.85
CA LEU A 27 9.13 32.71 56.60
C LEU A 27 9.72 31.92 55.42
N GLN A 28 11.03 31.72 55.38
CA GLN A 28 11.68 30.85 54.39
C GLN A 28 11.24 29.39 54.54
N LYS A 29 11.08 28.90 55.79
CA LYS A 29 10.57 27.56 56.04
C LYS A 29 9.09 27.43 55.63
N GLU A 30 8.25 28.40 55.99
CA GLU A 30 6.85 28.45 55.58
C GLU A 30 6.74 28.50 54.04
N GLN A 31 7.57 29.30 53.36
CA GLN A 31 7.64 29.35 51.90
C GLN A 31 7.99 28.00 51.28
N GLN A 32 8.97 27.27 51.84
CA GLN A 32 9.32 25.93 51.36
C GLN A 32 8.18 24.93 51.55
N GLU A 33 7.48 24.97 52.68
CA GLU A 33 6.31 24.13 52.94
C GLU A 33 5.18 24.39 51.92
N TYR A 34 4.92 25.67 51.61
CA TYR A 34 3.94 26.03 50.57
C TYR A 34 4.37 25.63 49.15
N GLN A 35 5.66 25.71 48.83
CA GLN A 35 6.18 25.25 47.55
C GLN A 35 6.00 23.74 47.37
N VAL A 36 6.28 22.96 48.41
CA VAL A 36 6.07 21.51 48.40
C VAL A 36 4.58 21.18 48.28
N ALA A 37 3.71 21.88 49.03
CA ALA A 37 2.26 21.70 48.93
C ALA A 37 1.73 22.00 47.52
N LYS A 38 2.23 23.08 46.89
CA LYS A 38 1.88 23.44 45.51
C LYS A 38 2.30 22.35 44.53
N GLN A 39 3.53 21.83 44.63
CA GLN A 39 4.02 20.75 43.76
C GLN A 39 3.17 19.48 43.89
N TRP A 40 2.76 19.11 45.10
CA TRP A 40 1.86 17.97 45.31
C TRP A 40 0.49 18.19 44.67
N GLN A 41 -0.06 19.40 44.74
CA GLN A 41 -1.34 19.73 44.11
C GLN A 41 -1.26 19.70 42.58
N GLU A 42 -0.17 20.23 42.00
CA GLU A 42 0.09 20.15 40.55
C GLU A 42 0.22 18.69 40.10
N LYS A 43 0.96 17.87 40.86
CA LYS A 43 1.12 16.43 40.57
C LYS A 43 -0.20 15.67 40.67
N ALA A 44 -1.04 15.99 41.65
CA ALA A 44 -2.36 15.37 41.81
C ALA A 44 -3.27 15.69 40.62
N LEU A 45 -3.25 16.95 40.14
CA LEU A 45 -4.01 17.36 38.97
C LEU A 45 -3.52 16.65 37.70
N GLU A 46 -2.20 16.54 37.51
CA GLU A 46 -1.57 15.82 36.40
C GLU A 46 -2.02 14.35 36.36
N ILE A 47 -1.94 13.65 37.51
CA ILE A 47 -2.34 12.24 37.62
C ILE A 47 -3.85 12.09 37.36
N GLN A 48 -4.68 13.02 37.86
CA GLN A 48 -6.12 12.98 37.61
C GLN A 48 -6.44 13.16 36.11
N GLN A 49 -5.74 14.05 35.42
CA GLN A 49 -5.90 14.24 33.99
C GLN A 49 -5.45 13.00 33.19
N GLN A 50 -4.34 12.39 33.59
CA GLN A 50 -3.86 11.12 33.00
C GLN A 50 -4.84 9.96 33.25
N GLN A 51 -5.46 9.89 34.42
CA GLN A 51 -6.48 8.89 34.71
C GLN A 51 -7.71 9.07 33.80
N GLN A 52 -8.16 10.31 33.61
CA GLN A 52 -9.30 10.61 32.74
C GLN A 52 -9.02 10.27 31.27
N SER A 53 -7.82 10.60 30.77
CA SER A 53 -7.44 10.26 29.39
C SER A 53 -7.30 8.75 29.19
N ALA A 54 -6.74 8.03 30.17
CA ALA A 54 -6.66 6.57 30.13
C ALA A 54 -8.05 5.91 30.17
N GLN A 55 -8.99 6.45 30.95
CA GLN A 55 -10.38 5.98 30.98
C GLN A 55 -11.10 6.23 29.66
N ALA A 56 -10.91 7.40 29.04
CA ALA A 56 -11.45 7.70 27.72
C ALA A 56 -10.88 6.74 26.65
N GLY A 57 -9.56 6.52 26.65
CA GLY A 57 -8.92 5.58 25.74
C GLY A 57 -9.38 4.12 25.94
N LEU A 58 -9.62 3.70 27.19
CA LEU A 58 -10.18 2.39 27.48
C LEU A 58 -11.62 2.25 26.95
N TYR A 59 -12.43 3.29 27.09
CA TYR A 59 -13.79 3.32 26.56
C TYR A 59 -13.81 3.25 25.02
N GLU A 60 -12.97 4.04 24.36
CA GLU A 60 -12.82 4.02 22.90
C GLU A 60 -12.35 2.65 22.40
N ALA A 61 -11.37 2.03 23.08
CA ALA A 61 -10.90 0.69 22.73
C ALA A 61 -11.99 -0.38 22.92
N GLN A 62 -12.80 -0.28 23.99
CA GLN A 62 -13.94 -1.18 24.21
C GLN A 62 -15.02 -1.02 23.14
N GLN A 63 -15.35 0.23 22.75
CA GLN A 63 -16.28 0.47 21.64
C GLN A 63 -15.73 -0.05 20.32
N ALA A 64 -14.45 0.17 20.02
CA ALA A 64 -13.81 -0.35 18.83
C ALA A 64 -13.84 -1.89 18.78
N LEU A 65 -13.67 -2.56 19.93
CA LEU A 65 -13.79 -4.02 20.04
C LEU A 65 -15.23 -4.50 19.76
N ILE A 66 -16.23 -3.81 20.30
CA ILE A 66 -17.66 -4.12 20.05
C ILE A 66 -17.99 -3.92 18.57
N ILE A 67 -17.52 -2.83 17.95
CA ILE A 67 -17.72 -2.55 16.53
C ILE A 67 -17.01 -3.60 15.65
N ALA A 68 -15.82 -4.04 16.04
CA ALA A 68 -15.04 -5.04 15.32
C ALA A 68 -15.50 -6.49 15.58
N GLN A 69 -16.35 -6.73 16.58
CA GLN A 69 -16.85 -8.06 16.95
C GLN A 69 -17.44 -8.88 15.78
N PRO A 70 -18.23 -8.29 14.85
CA PRO A 70 -18.76 -9.02 13.70
C PRO A 70 -17.66 -9.48 12.73
N ASP A 71 -16.63 -8.65 12.52
CA ASP A 71 -15.51 -8.99 11.64
C ASP A 71 -14.57 -10.02 12.28
N ILE A 72 -14.35 -9.94 13.59
CA ILE A 72 -13.65 -10.97 14.37
C ILE A 72 -14.39 -12.31 14.23
N GLN A 73 -15.72 -12.34 14.37
CA GLN A 73 -16.52 -13.56 14.16
C GLN A 73 -16.47 -14.07 12.70
N ARG A 74 -16.32 -13.18 11.71
CA ARG A 74 -16.12 -13.59 10.31
C ARG A 74 -14.74 -14.22 10.11
N LEU A 75 -13.69 -13.67 10.73
CA LEU A 75 -12.34 -14.20 10.68
C LEU A 75 -12.21 -15.55 11.40
N GLU A 76 -12.81 -15.69 12.59
CA GLU A 76 -12.87 -16.96 13.31
C GLU A 76 -13.59 -18.06 12.51
N LYS A 77 -14.68 -17.71 11.81
CA LYS A 77 -15.38 -18.62 10.89
C LYS A 77 -14.58 -18.94 9.62
N ASN A 78 -13.56 -18.14 9.29
CA ASN A 78 -12.69 -18.33 8.12
C ASN A 78 -11.44 -19.15 8.47
N GLU A 79 -11.11 -19.32 9.75
CA GLU A 79 -10.00 -20.14 10.21
C GLU A 79 -10.10 -21.63 9.80
N PRO A 80 -11.28 -22.28 9.84
CA PRO A 80 -11.45 -23.64 9.29
C PRO A 80 -11.32 -23.69 7.76
N ALA A 81 -11.70 -22.62 7.07
CA ALA A 81 -11.64 -22.53 5.61
C ALA A 81 -10.19 -22.36 5.11
N GLU A 82 -9.36 -21.59 5.82
CA GLU A 82 -7.93 -21.49 5.54
C GLU A 82 -7.19 -22.81 5.76
N LYS A 83 -7.57 -23.61 6.77
CA LYS A 83 -6.99 -24.95 6.99
C LYS A 83 -7.26 -25.92 5.83
N ILE A 84 -8.36 -25.73 5.10
CA ILE A 84 -8.77 -26.58 3.96
C ILE A 84 -8.29 -25.99 2.62
N ARG A 85 -7.86 -24.72 2.59
CA ARG A 85 -7.43 -24.01 1.39
C ARG A 85 -6.30 -24.71 0.63
N PRO A 86 -5.22 -25.22 1.27
CA PRO A 86 -4.19 -25.99 0.57
C PRO A 86 -4.74 -27.26 -0.09
N LEU A 87 -5.68 -27.96 0.57
CA LEU A 87 -6.30 -29.18 0.05
C LEU A 87 -7.28 -28.87 -1.10
N TYR A 88 -7.97 -27.74 -1.04
CA TYR A 88 -8.87 -27.28 -2.10
C TYR A 88 -8.07 -26.82 -3.34
N ASP A 89 -6.98 -26.10 -3.14
CA ASP A 89 -6.09 -25.67 -4.21
C ASP A 89 -5.39 -26.87 -4.86
N GLU A 90 -4.98 -27.87 -4.06
CA GLU A 90 -4.44 -29.11 -4.59
C GLU A 90 -5.49 -29.92 -5.36
N LYS A 91 -6.74 -30.02 -4.86
CA LYS A 91 -7.85 -30.63 -5.60
C LYS A 91 -8.08 -29.94 -6.95
N ASN A 92 -8.08 -28.61 -6.98
CA ASN A 92 -8.27 -27.85 -8.22
C ASN A 92 -7.12 -28.04 -9.19
N ARG A 93 -5.88 -28.05 -8.70
CA ARG A 93 -4.69 -28.38 -9.50
C ARG A 93 -4.78 -29.80 -10.09
N ARG A 94 -5.23 -30.78 -9.31
CA ARG A 94 -5.43 -32.15 -9.81
C ARG A 94 -6.55 -32.24 -10.84
N LEU A 95 -7.61 -31.44 -10.69
CA LEU A 95 -8.71 -31.37 -11.65
C LEU A 95 -8.25 -30.76 -13.00
N THR A 96 -7.43 -29.71 -12.95
CA THR A 96 -6.86 -29.11 -14.16
C THR A 96 -5.84 -30.03 -14.83
N GLU A 97 -5.00 -30.73 -14.07
CA GLU A 97 -4.10 -31.79 -14.58
C GLU A 97 -4.92 -32.92 -15.23
N GLN A 98 -6.00 -33.39 -14.61
CA GLN A 98 -6.89 -34.41 -15.17
C GLN A 98 -7.53 -33.98 -16.49
N ASN A 99 -8.04 -32.75 -16.56
CA ASN A 99 -8.63 -32.20 -17.77
C ASN A 99 -7.60 -32.03 -18.90
N TYR A 100 -6.39 -31.61 -18.56
CA TYR A 100 -5.28 -31.53 -19.51
C TYR A 100 -4.92 -32.91 -20.09
N LEU A 101 -4.77 -33.91 -19.22
CA LEU A 101 -4.49 -35.29 -19.63
C LEU A 101 -5.63 -35.90 -20.45
N ALA A 102 -6.89 -35.63 -20.11
CA ALA A 102 -8.04 -36.07 -20.88
C ALA A 102 -8.04 -35.47 -22.30
N THR A 103 -7.65 -34.20 -22.42
CA THR A 103 -7.53 -33.51 -23.71
C THR A 103 -6.40 -34.13 -24.55
N GLN A 104 -5.23 -34.38 -23.95
CA GLN A 104 -4.12 -35.06 -24.64
C GLN A 104 -4.46 -36.49 -25.05
N LEU A 105 -5.16 -37.26 -24.21
CA LEU A 105 -5.61 -38.60 -24.57
C LEU A 105 -6.58 -38.56 -25.76
N THR A 106 -7.44 -37.54 -25.81
CA THR A 106 -8.36 -37.36 -26.92
C THR A 106 -7.61 -37.01 -28.21
N SER A 107 -6.61 -36.12 -28.15
CA SER A 107 -5.79 -35.77 -29.31
C SER A 107 -4.95 -36.95 -29.82
N LEU A 108 -4.34 -37.72 -28.92
CA LEU A 108 -3.61 -38.93 -29.26
C LEU A 108 -4.52 -40.01 -29.85
N LYS A 109 -5.76 -40.11 -29.36
CA LYS A 109 -6.75 -41.05 -29.91
C LYS A 109 -7.16 -40.66 -31.33
N THR A 110 -7.34 -39.36 -31.60
CA THR A 110 -7.63 -38.86 -32.95
C THR A 110 -6.43 -39.04 -33.89
N GLU A 111 -5.21 -38.82 -33.41
CA GLU A 111 -3.99 -39.03 -34.19
C GLU A 111 -3.78 -40.51 -34.51
N LYS A 112 -3.98 -41.40 -33.53
CA LYS A 112 -3.99 -42.84 -33.74
C LYS A 112 -5.04 -43.25 -34.79
N GLN A 113 -6.27 -42.74 -34.70
CA GLN A 113 -7.31 -43.02 -35.71
C GLN A 113 -6.92 -42.51 -37.10
N ALA A 114 -6.29 -41.34 -37.20
CA ALA A 114 -5.81 -40.80 -38.47
C ALA A 114 -4.72 -41.70 -39.08
N ILE A 115 -3.77 -42.17 -38.27
CA ILE A 115 -2.72 -43.11 -38.70
C ILE A 115 -3.32 -44.47 -39.09
N GLU A 116 -4.29 -44.98 -38.34
CA GLU A 116 -5.02 -46.21 -38.68
C GLU A 116 -5.78 -46.07 -40.01
N GLN A 117 -6.43 -44.94 -40.27
CA GLN A 117 -7.09 -44.66 -41.55
C GLN A 117 -6.09 -44.53 -42.71
N GLN A 118 -4.92 -43.92 -42.47
CA GLN A 118 -3.85 -43.80 -43.47
C GLN A 118 -3.16 -45.15 -43.76
N SER A 119 -3.06 -46.04 -42.78
CA SER A 119 -2.46 -47.37 -42.95
C SER A 119 -3.42 -48.39 -43.58
N LEU A 120 -4.75 -48.18 -43.50
CA LEU A 120 -5.76 -49.05 -44.11
C LEU A 120 -5.53 -49.35 -45.62
N PRO A 121 -5.29 -48.36 -46.50
CA PRO A 121 -5.03 -48.62 -47.91
C PRO A 121 -3.67 -49.30 -48.15
N ILE A 122 -2.67 -49.05 -47.31
CA ILE A 122 -1.35 -49.70 -47.39
C ILE A 122 -1.47 -51.17 -47.00
N ASN A 123 -2.17 -51.47 -45.89
CA ASN A 123 -2.44 -52.83 -45.44
C ASN A 123 -3.30 -53.60 -46.45
N LYS A 124 -4.27 -52.94 -47.09
CA LYS A 124 -5.05 -53.53 -48.18
C LYS A 124 -4.17 -53.89 -49.38
N LYS A 125 -3.29 -52.98 -49.82
CA LYS A 125 -2.32 -53.26 -50.89
C LYS A 125 -1.36 -54.41 -50.53
N LEU A 126 -0.88 -54.47 -49.28
CA LEU A 126 -0.03 -55.56 -48.81
C LEU A 126 -0.77 -56.90 -48.81
N ALA A 127 -2.04 -56.91 -48.39
CA ALA A 127 -2.89 -58.11 -48.47
C ALA A 127 -3.11 -58.54 -49.93
N ASP A 128 -3.43 -57.61 -50.83
CA ASP A 128 -3.59 -57.87 -52.26
C ASP A 128 -2.28 -58.42 -52.87
N PHE A 129 -1.13 -57.87 -52.50
CA PHE A 129 0.18 -58.39 -52.93
C PHE A 129 0.48 -59.79 -52.38
N HIS A 130 0.16 -60.06 -51.10
CA HIS A 130 0.30 -61.41 -50.54
C HIS A 130 -0.62 -62.41 -51.24
N GLU A 131 -1.84 -62.02 -51.59
CA GLU A 131 -2.78 -62.88 -52.32
C GLU A 131 -2.34 -63.10 -53.78
N GLN A 132 -1.76 -62.08 -54.44
CA GLN A 132 -1.10 -62.23 -55.73
C GLN A 132 0.12 -63.16 -55.67
N LEU A 133 0.93 -63.07 -54.62
CA LEU A 133 2.10 -63.93 -54.42
C LEU A 133 1.67 -65.38 -54.14
N LYS A 134 0.62 -65.57 -53.34
CA LYS A 134 0.00 -66.87 -53.08
C LYS A 134 -0.57 -67.47 -54.37
N THR A 135 -1.34 -66.73 -55.15
CA THR A 135 -1.86 -67.22 -56.44
C THR A 135 -0.75 -67.48 -57.47
N HIS A 136 0.33 -66.70 -57.48
CA HIS A 136 1.52 -67.02 -58.28
C HIS A 136 2.21 -68.30 -57.80
N HIS A 137 2.28 -68.53 -56.49
CA HIS A 137 2.83 -69.74 -55.91
C HIS A 137 1.96 -70.96 -56.23
N GLU A 138 0.64 -70.84 -56.12
CA GLU A 138 -0.34 -71.86 -56.51
C GLU A 138 -0.29 -72.14 -58.01
N LYS A 139 -0.19 -71.10 -58.87
CA LYS A 139 0.04 -71.28 -60.32
C LYS A 139 1.37 -71.99 -60.59
N LYS A 140 2.45 -71.63 -59.88
CA LYS A 140 3.76 -72.30 -60.00
C LYS A 140 3.66 -73.76 -59.55
N GLN A 141 3.00 -74.06 -58.43
CA GLN A 141 2.74 -75.42 -57.98
C GLN A 141 1.87 -76.18 -58.98
N HIS A 142 0.84 -75.55 -59.54
CA HIS A 142 -0.01 -76.14 -60.58
C HIS A 142 0.78 -76.40 -61.87
N THR A 143 1.69 -75.52 -62.29
CA THR A 143 2.60 -75.75 -63.42
C THR A 143 3.60 -76.87 -63.11
N LEU A 144 4.16 -76.93 -61.90
CA LEU A 144 5.03 -78.03 -61.46
C LEU A 144 4.27 -79.35 -61.34
N GLN A 145 2.99 -79.31 -60.96
CA GLN A 145 2.08 -80.44 -60.89
C GLN A 145 1.64 -80.88 -62.29
N LEU A 146 1.41 -79.97 -63.24
CA LEU A 146 1.22 -80.26 -64.67
C LEU A 146 2.46 -80.89 -65.29
N ILE A 147 3.66 -80.44 -64.93
CA ILE A 147 4.92 -81.08 -65.34
C ILE A 147 5.02 -82.50 -64.74
N ARG A 148 4.57 -82.70 -63.50
CA ARG A 148 4.61 -83.99 -62.79
C ARG A 148 3.52 -84.98 -63.24
N GLU A 149 2.32 -84.48 -63.58
CA GLU A 149 1.14 -85.25 -63.97
C GLU A 149 1.00 -85.44 -65.48
N LYS A 150 1.63 -84.61 -66.32
CA LYS A 150 1.58 -84.76 -67.80
C LYS A 150 2.91 -85.04 -68.50
N VAL A 151 4.05 -85.10 -67.80
CA VAL A 151 5.36 -85.46 -68.42
C VAL A 151 6.07 -86.62 -67.69
N LEU A 152 5.45 -87.24 -66.67
CA LEU A 152 6.00 -88.41 -65.96
C LEU A 152 5.11 -89.68 -65.87
N PRO A 153 3.82 -89.70 -66.25
CA PRO A 153 3.07 -90.95 -66.36
C PRO A 153 2.95 -91.45 -67.81
N LEU A 154 4.04 -91.38 -68.58
CA LEU A 154 4.20 -92.07 -69.87
C LEU A 154 5.08 -93.32 -69.79
N ASP A 155 5.63 -93.66 -68.61
CA ASP A 155 6.48 -94.84 -68.41
C ASP A 155 5.85 -95.97 -67.58
N ASN A 156 4.57 -95.87 -67.20
CA ASN A 156 3.90 -96.94 -66.43
C ASN A 156 2.50 -97.31 -66.92
N GLN A 157 2.27 -97.16 -68.23
CA GLN A 157 1.32 -97.98 -68.99
C GLN A 157 2.00 -99.24 -69.52
N LEU A 158 2.63 -100.01 -68.63
CA LEU A 158 3.22 -101.32 -68.96
C LEU A 158 2.70 -102.48 -68.09
N VAL A 159 1.75 -102.25 -67.17
CA VAL A 159 1.40 -103.31 -66.19
C VAL A 159 -0.07 -103.76 -66.24
N LEU A 160 -0.93 -103.10 -67.03
CA LEU A 160 -2.31 -103.55 -67.25
C LEU A 160 -2.53 -104.18 -68.64
N LEU A 161 -1.50 -104.86 -69.14
CA LEU A 161 -1.60 -105.93 -70.16
C LEU A 161 -0.88 -107.19 -69.67
N GLN A 162 -0.90 -107.42 -68.36
CA GLN A 162 -0.55 -108.70 -67.75
C GLN A 162 -1.76 -109.61 -67.61
N GLN A 163 -2.87 -109.34 -68.30
CA GLN A 163 -4.11 -110.03 -67.98
C GLN A 163 -5.08 -110.24 -69.12
N GLU A 164 -4.58 -110.29 -70.35
CA GLU A 164 -5.27 -111.07 -71.36
C GLU A 164 -4.34 -112.14 -71.92
N ILE A 165 -4.50 -113.32 -71.30
CA ILE A 165 -4.47 -114.59 -72.02
C ILE A 165 -3.02 -115.01 -72.33
N SER A 166 -2.25 -115.41 -71.31
CA SER A 166 -2.23 -116.82 -70.89
C SER A 166 -2.91 -117.73 -71.90
N THR A 167 -2.15 -118.65 -72.48
CA THR A 167 -2.56 -119.68 -73.45
C THR A 167 -2.33 -119.19 -74.89
N ASN A 168 -1.42 -119.74 -75.69
CA ASN A 168 -0.98 -121.13 -75.73
C ASN A 168 0.33 -121.23 -76.51
N ASN A 169 1.20 -122.16 -76.10
CA ASN A 169 2.48 -122.53 -76.69
C ASN A 169 3.68 -121.80 -76.05
N GLN A 170 3.94 -122.02 -74.77
CA GLN A 170 4.74 -123.16 -74.33
C GLN A 170 6.00 -123.43 -75.19
N HIS A 171 7.12 -123.39 -74.48
CA HIS A 171 8.22 -124.36 -74.58
C HIS A 171 9.35 -124.15 -75.59
N LYS A 172 10.10 -123.02 -75.55
CA LYS A 172 11.47 -123.11 -76.09
C LYS A 172 12.64 -122.35 -75.45
N HIS A 173 12.49 -121.29 -74.65
CA HIS A 173 13.65 -120.61 -74.02
C HIS A 173 13.50 -120.39 -72.51
N LYS A 174 13.29 -121.50 -71.81
CA LYS A 174 13.72 -121.68 -70.41
C LYS A 174 15.25 -121.48 -70.32
N LEU A 175 15.73 -120.95 -69.19
CA LEU A 175 17.06 -121.16 -68.60
C LEU A 175 18.26 -120.22 -68.92
N GLU A 176 18.11 -119.12 -69.66
CA GLU A 176 19.28 -118.22 -69.92
C GLU A 176 19.25 -116.84 -69.20
N LYS A 177 18.13 -116.39 -68.62
CA LYS A 177 18.02 -115.03 -68.03
C LYS A 177 18.26 -114.94 -66.50
N ILE A 178 18.26 -116.06 -65.78
CA ILE A 178 18.23 -116.07 -64.30
C ILE A 178 19.59 -115.74 -63.65
N CYS A 179 20.71 -115.80 -64.37
CA CYS A 179 22.03 -115.48 -63.81
C CYS A 179 22.45 -114.00 -63.91
N ALA A 180 21.82 -113.17 -64.75
CA ALA A 180 22.24 -111.77 -64.95
C ALA A 180 21.62 -110.77 -63.95
N GLU A 181 20.37 -111.00 -63.51
CA GLU A 181 19.65 -110.09 -62.60
C GLU A 181 20.08 -110.23 -61.12
N TYR A 182 20.61 -111.39 -60.72
CA TYR A 182 21.11 -111.62 -59.35
C TYR A 182 22.45 -110.91 -59.05
N LEU A 183 23.30 -110.67 -60.07
CA LEU A 183 24.58 -109.99 -59.90
C LEU A 183 24.41 -108.46 -59.77
N GLN A 184 23.46 -107.87 -60.49
CA GLN A 184 23.20 -106.42 -60.50
C GLN A 184 22.58 -105.91 -59.19
N HIS A 185 21.70 -106.70 -58.56
CA HIS A 185 21.12 -106.37 -57.25
C HIS A 185 22.11 -106.49 -56.08
N SER A 186 23.11 -107.37 -56.18
CA SER A 186 24.20 -107.43 -55.19
C SER A 186 25.11 -106.20 -55.28
N GLN A 187 25.47 -105.77 -56.50
CA GLN A 187 26.34 -104.61 -56.73
C GLN A 187 25.70 -103.28 -56.34
N LEU A 188 24.38 -103.10 -56.53
CA LEU A 188 23.66 -101.89 -56.10
C LEU A 188 23.50 -101.80 -54.58
N ALA A 189 23.31 -102.92 -53.89
CA ALA A 189 23.25 -102.97 -52.42
C ALA A 189 24.63 -102.70 -51.78
N GLU A 190 25.70 -103.23 -52.37
CA GLU A 190 27.08 -102.98 -51.93
C GLU A 190 27.51 -101.54 -52.19
N LYS A 191 27.11 -100.94 -53.33
CA LYS A 191 27.31 -99.50 -53.56
C LYS A 191 26.60 -98.64 -52.52
N LYS A 192 25.33 -98.90 -52.20
CA LYS A 192 24.60 -98.16 -51.15
C LYS A 192 25.26 -98.28 -49.78
N LEU A 193 25.69 -99.49 -49.40
CA LEU A 193 26.42 -99.71 -48.15
C LEU A 193 27.73 -98.91 -48.10
N ILE A 194 28.52 -98.92 -49.18
CA ILE A 194 29.77 -98.17 -49.28
C ILE A 194 29.49 -96.66 -49.22
N THR A 195 28.46 -96.16 -49.91
CA THR A 195 28.11 -94.73 -49.89
C THR A 195 27.62 -94.28 -48.51
N THR A 196 26.77 -95.07 -47.83
CA THR A 196 26.33 -94.76 -46.46
C THR A 196 27.47 -94.88 -45.45
N GLN A 197 28.39 -95.84 -45.62
CA GLN A 197 29.61 -95.94 -44.81
C GLN A 197 30.54 -94.75 -45.03
N GLN A 198 30.70 -94.28 -46.27
CA GLN A 198 31.48 -93.08 -46.60
C GLN A 198 30.85 -91.83 -45.98
N GLN A 199 29.52 -91.67 -46.04
CA GLN A 199 28.80 -90.56 -45.43
C GLN A 199 28.91 -90.57 -43.90
N VAL A 200 28.76 -91.74 -43.25
CA VAL A 200 28.98 -91.88 -41.81
C VAL A 200 30.42 -91.53 -41.44
N ASN A 201 31.41 -92.00 -42.21
CA ASN A 201 32.82 -91.70 -41.94
C ASN A 201 33.15 -90.22 -42.16
N GLN A 202 32.58 -89.58 -43.18
CA GLN A 202 32.75 -88.14 -43.44
C GLN A 202 32.12 -87.31 -42.32
N LEU A 203 30.84 -87.56 -42.00
CA LEU A 203 30.13 -86.82 -40.96
C LEU A 203 30.74 -87.06 -39.56
N ASN A 204 31.25 -88.27 -39.29
CA ASN A 204 31.96 -88.58 -38.05
C ASN A 204 33.31 -87.88 -37.98
N ASN A 205 34.07 -87.81 -39.10
CA ASN A 205 35.31 -87.06 -39.17
C ASN A 205 35.07 -85.57 -38.93
N ASP A 206 34.05 -84.99 -39.58
CA ASP A 206 33.65 -83.59 -39.41
C ASP A 206 33.21 -83.30 -37.96
N LEU A 207 32.40 -84.17 -37.34
CA LEU A 207 31.98 -84.05 -35.95
C LEU A 207 33.14 -84.21 -34.94
N THR A 208 34.14 -85.06 -35.25
CA THR A 208 35.35 -85.19 -34.41
C THR A 208 36.28 -83.99 -34.55
N GLN A 209 36.41 -83.41 -35.75
CA GLN A 209 37.18 -82.18 -35.95
C GLN A 209 36.53 -80.98 -35.27
N HIS A 210 35.20 -81.00 -35.12
CA HIS A 210 34.40 -79.93 -34.53
C HIS A 210 33.88 -80.25 -33.11
N ALA A 211 34.50 -81.18 -32.38
CA ALA A 211 34.05 -81.64 -31.06
C ALA A 211 33.97 -80.52 -29.99
N TYR A 212 34.72 -79.43 -30.16
CA TYR A 212 34.68 -78.26 -29.27
C TYR A 212 33.34 -77.52 -29.32
N HIS A 213 32.55 -77.63 -30.40
CA HIS A 213 31.21 -77.04 -30.48
C HIS A 213 30.20 -77.69 -29.51
N ALA A 214 30.51 -78.86 -28.95
CA ALA A 214 29.71 -79.46 -27.87
C ALA A 214 29.83 -78.66 -26.56
N GLN A 215 31.00 -78.07 -26.27
CA GLN A 215 31.27 -77.29 -25.06
C GLN A 215 30.61 -75.90 -25.10
N LEU A 216 30.11 -75.46 -26.26
CA LEU A 216 29.35 -74.20 -26.39
C LEU A 216 28.01 -74.24 -25.62
N ALA A 217 27.42 -75.41 -25.39
CA ALA A 217 26.13 -75.54 -24.69
C ALA A 217 26.17 -75.00 -23.25
N GLU A 218 27.26 -75.25 -22.53
CA GLU A 218 27.43 -74.84 -21.13
C GLU A 218 27.92 -73.39 -21.01
N ASN A 219 28.71 -72.94 -22.00
CA ASN A 219 29.35 -71.62 -21.96
C ASN A 219 28.46 -70.48 -22.50
N LEU A 220 27.56 -70.74 -23.47
CA LEU A 220 26.71 -69.72 -24.09
C LEU A 220 25.80 -68.97 -23.07
N PRO A 221 25.08 -69.64 -22.15
CA PRO A 221 24.25 -68.94 -21.15
C PRO A 221 25.07 -68.10 -20.17
N LEU A 222 26.26 -68.59 -19.79
CA LEU A 222 27.18 -67.87 -18.90
C LEU A 222 27.71 -66.60 -19.57
N TRP A 223 28.12 -66.68 -20.85
CA TRP A 223 28.56 -65.52 -21.62
C TRP A 223 27.45 -64.50 -21.84
N GLN A 224 26.22 -64.96 -22.08
CA GLN A 224 25.05 -64.08 -22.20
C GLN A 224 24.80 -63.33 -20.89
N HIS A 225 24.88 -64.00 -19.75
CA HIS A 225 24.72 -63.38 -18.43
C HIS A 225 25.85 -62.37 -18.11
N TYR A 226 27.12 -62.72 -18.38
CA TYR A 226 28.22 -61.78 -18.14
C TYR A 226 28.08 -60.50 -18.98
N PHE A 227 27.63 -60.61 -20.22
CA PHE A 227 27.41 -59.44 -21.07
C PHE A 227 26.18 -58.63 -20.67
N GLN A 228 25.10 -59.28 -20.21
CA GLN A 228 23.95 -58.59 -19.61
C GLN A 228 24.40 -57.76 -18.40
N GLN A 229 25.18 -58.35 -17.49
CA GLN A 229 25.76 -57.63 -16.34
C GLN A 229 26.68 -56.48 -16.78
N TYR A 230 27.50 -56.69 -17.82
CA TYR A 230 28.36 -55.64 -18.38
C TYR A 230 27.56 -54.46 -18.92
N ASN A 231 26.48 -54.73 -19.68
CA ASN A 231 25.59 -53.69 -20.19
C ASN A 231 24.82 -52.98 -19.07
N GLU A 232 24.40 -53.69 -18.04
CA GLU A 232 23.75 -53.09 -16.87
C GLU A 232 24.69 -52.11 -16.16
N ILE A 233 25.94 -52.51 -15.87
CA ILE A 233 26.95 -51.65 -15.26
C ILE A 233 27.28 -50.46 -16.17
N SER A 234 27.42 -50.69 -17.48
CA SER A 234 27.68 -49.63 -18.46
C SER A 234 26.54 -48.60 -18.53
N ASN A 235 25.28 -49.07 -18.50
CA ASN A 235 24.11 -48.20 -18.47
C ASN A 235 24.02 -47.41 -17.15
N GLN A 236 24.34 -48.05 -16.01
CA GLN A 236 24.40 -47.38 -14.71
C GLN A 236 25.51 -46.31 -14.69
N TYR A 237 26.68 -46.60 -15.25
CA TYR A 237 27.78 -45.64 -15.39
C TYR A 237 27.37 -44.44 -16.23
N LEU A 238 26.79 -44.65 -17.41
CA LEU A 238 26.31 -43.57 -18.29
C LEU A 238 25.20 -42.73 -17.63
N ALA A 239 24.27 -43.38 -16.91
CA ALA A 239 23.24 -42.68 -16.17
C ALA A 239 23.82 -41.84 -15.03
N ASN A 240 24.83 -42.35 -14.32
CA ASN A 240 25.52 -41.63 -13.26
C ASN A 240 26.32 -40.45 -13.80
N GLN A 241 27.03 -40.63 -14.91
CA GLN A 241 27.77 -39.55 -15.59
C GLN A 241 26.83 -38.43 -16.04
N LYS A 242 25.66 -38.75 -16.60
CA LYS A 242 24.64 -37.75 -16.96
C LYS A 242 24.10 -36.98 -15.75
N ARG A 243 23.94 -37.64 -14.60
CA ARG A 243 23.54 -36.98 -13.36
C ARG A 243 24.64 -36.05 -12.84
N GLU A 244 25.89 -36.50 -12.87
CA GLU A 244 27.05 -35.68 -12.50
C GLU A 244 27.13 -34.41 -13.35
N THR A 245 27.04 -34.51 -14.68
CA THR A 245 27.09 -33.35 -15.57
C THR A 245 25.93 -32.38 -15.32
N ALA A 246 24.73 -32.89 -15.05
CA ALA A 246 23.57 -32.05 -14.72
C ALA A 246 23.75 -31.29 -13.39
N GLU A 247 24.36 -31.92 -12.37
CA GLU A 247 24.68 -31.22 -11.12
C GLU A 247 25.85 -30.22 -11.30
N GLN A 248 26.84 -30.53 -12.15
CA GLN A 248 27.93 -29.59 -12.47
C GLN A 248 27.41 -28.33 -13.17
N GLU A 249 26.48 -28.46 -14.11
CA GLU A 249 25.82 -27.32 -14.76
C GLU A 249 25.08 -26.43 -13.75
N LYS A 250 24.40 -27.04 -12.76
CA LYS A 250 23.76 -26.30 -11.67
C LYS A 250 24.78 -25.55 -10.83
N VAL A 251 25.91 -26.16 -10.47
CA VAL A 251 26.99 -25.49 -9.73
C VAL A 251 27.49 -24.26 -10.49
N ILE A 252 27.81 -24.38 -11.78
CA ILE A 252 28.28 -23.25 -12.60
C ILE A 252 27.23 -22.12 -12.61
N SER A 253 25.95 -22.47 -12.76
CA SER A 253 24.87 -21.47 -12.75
C SER A 253 24.72 -20.78 -11.39
N LEU A 254 24.86 -21.53 -10.29
CA LEU A 254 24.75 -21.04 -8.92
C LEU A 254 25.97 -20.18 -8.55
N GLU A 255 27.18 -20.58 -8.90
CA GLU A 255 28.42 -19.80 -8.70
C GLU A 255 28.33 -18.44 -9.38
N LYS A 256 27.83 -18.42 -10.63
CA LYS A 256 27.61 -17.17 -11.35
C LYS A 256 26.59 -16.28 -10.66
N ALA A 257 25.46 -16.83 -10.22
CA ALA A 257 24.43 -16.10 -9.50
C ALA A 257 24.96 -15.54 -8.17
N LEU A 258 25.75 -16.34 -7.44
CA LEU A 258 26.35 -16.00 -6.17
C LEU A 258 27.40 -14.90 -6.31
N GLN A 259 28.22 -14.96 -7.37
CA GLN A 259 29.19 -13.91 -7.70
C GLN A 259 28.47 -12.59 -8.00
N GLN A 260 27.40 -12.60 -8.80
CA GLN A 260 26.59 -11.41 -9.09
C GLN A 260 25.95 -10.84 -7.83
N ALA A 261 25.31 -11.69 -7.02
CA ALA A 261 24.67 -11.27 -5.77
C ALA A 261 25.69 -10.66 -4.79
N THR A 262 26.86 -11.28 -4.64
CA THR A 262 27.93 -10.80 -3.75
C THR A 262 28.51 -9.46 -4.22
N GLN A 263 28.68 -9.26 -5.54
CA GLN A 263 29.12 -7.98 -6.10
C GLN A 263 28.14 -6.84 -5.82
N THR A 264 26.84 -7.11 -5.72
CA THR A 264 25.83 -6.08 -5.40
C THR A 264 25.74 -5.74 -3.91
N LEU A 265 26.18 -6.63 -3.01
CA LEU A 265 26.11 -6.42 -1.56
C LEU A 265 27.06 -5.32 -1.06
N ALA A 266 28.30 -5.26 -1.59
CA ALA A 266 29.28 -4.26 -1.16
C ALA A 266 28.82 -2.79 -1.36
N PRO A 267 28.36 -2.37 -2.56
CA PRO A 267 27.85 -1.01 -2.75
C PRO A 267 26.55 -0.75 -1.98
N GLN A 268 25.68 -1.75 -1.79
CA GLN A 268 24.49 -1.60 -0.94
C GLN A 268 24.87 -1.34 0.53
N GLN A 269 25.88 -2.03 1.06
CA GLN A 269 26.36 -1.80 2.43
C GLN A 269 26.93 -0.40 2.59
N GLU A 270 27.69 0.08 1.61
CA GLU A 270 28.22 1.46 1.61
C GLU A 270 27.08 2.49 1.56
N GLN A 271 26.08 2.26 0.71
CA GLN A 271 24.89 3.11 0.62
C GLN A 271 24.09 3.13 1.93
N LEU A 272 23.97 1.99 2.62
CA LEU A 272 23.32 1.93 3.94
C LEU A 272 24.08 2.73 4.99
N ASN A 273 25.41 2.63 5.00
CA ASN A 273 26.25 3.42 5.92
C ASN A 273 26.09 4.92 5.67
N LEU A 274 26.04 5.34 4.40
CA LEU A 274 25.80 6.74 4.02
C LEU A 274 24.41 7.21 4.48
N GLN A 275 23.36 6.40 4.25
CA GLN A 275 22.01 6.71 4.71
C GLN A 275 21.92 6.81 6.24
N GLN A 276 22.64 5.94 6.97
CA GLN A 276 22.71 6.00 8.43
C GLN A 276 23.37 7.30 8.92
N GLN A 277 24.48 7.71 8.31
CA GLN A 277 25.15 8.98 8.64
C GLN A 277 24.24 10.18 8.34
N GLN A 278 23.53 10.16 7.21
CA GLN A 278 22.54 11.19 6.89
C GLN A 278 21.43 11.22 7.95
N LEU A 279 20.83 10.09 8.29
CA LEU A 279 19.78 10.01 9.30
C LEU A 279 20.25 10.57 10.66
N GLN A 280 21.47 10.25 11.07
CA GLN A 280 22.04 10.76 12.31
C GLN A 280 22.23 12.28 12.29
N SER A 281 22.59 12.86 11.13
CA SER A 281 22.70 14.31 10.99
C SER A 281 21.33 15.01 11.05
N TYR A 282 20.28 14.42 10.47
CA TYR A 282 18.90 14.90 10.58
C TYR A 282 18.38 14.81 12.01
N GLN A 283 18.62 13.70 12.71
CA GLN A 283 18.26 13.53 14.13
C GLN A 283 18.94 14.58 15.01
N THR A 284 20.25 14.82 14.79
CA THR A 284 20.99 15.85 15.53
C THR A 284 20.43 17.26 15.28
N GLN A 285 20.06 17.57 14.04
CA GLN A 285 19.43 18.84 13.69
C GLN A 285 18.05 18.98 14.33
N LEU A 286 17.26 17.91 14.36
CA LEU A 286 15.93 17.88 14.97
C LEU A 286 16.03 18.12 16.49
N ASP A 287 16.95 17.45 17.17
CA ASP A 287 17.20 17.63 18.60
C ASP A 287 17.68 19.06 18.92
N ALA A 288 18.56 19.61 18.07
CA ALA A 288 19.03 20.99 18.20
C ALA A 288 17.88 21.99 18.05
N ARG A 289 17.01 21.80 17.05
CA ARG A 289 15.82 22.63 16.84
C ARG A 289 14.79 22.47 17.96
N GLN A 290 14.56 21.26 18.46
CA GLN A 290 13.64 21.02 19.57
C GLN A 290 14.07 21.83 20.81
N LYS A 291 15.37 21.85 21.12
CA LYS A 291 15.93 22.65 22.22
C LYS A 291 15.85 24.16 21.98
N ALA A 292 16.10 24.60 20.75
CA ALA A 292 16.14 26.02 20.41
C ALA A 292 14.74 26.66 20.30
N ASP A 293 13.81 25.99 19.63
CA ASP A 293 12.49 26.52 19.31
C ASP A 293 11.39 26.09 20.27
N LYS A 294 11.61 25.01 21.04
CA LYS A 294 10.65 24.47 22.01
C LYS A 294 9.22 24.37 21.45
N PRO A 295 9.01 23.55 20.40
CA PRO A 295 7.74 23.49 19.67
C PRO A 295 6.51 23.19 20.56
N ASP A 296 6.70 22.50 21.68
CA ASP A 296 5.65 22.22 22.67
C ASP A 296 5.10 23.50 23.33
N GLU A 297 5.92 24.55 23.46
CA GLU A 297 5.51 25.86 23.99
C GLU A 297 4.88 26.76 22.90
N ILE A 298 5.11 26.47 21.61
CA ILE A 298 4.65 27.33 20.50
C ILE A 298 3.14 27.29 20.34
N LYS A 299 2.51 26.09 20.34
CA LYS A 299 1.05 25.94 20.18
C LYS A 299 0.25 26.70 21.25
N PRO A 300 0.51 26.54 22.57
CA PRO A 300 -0.22 27.32 23.58
C PRO A 300 0.05 28.83 23.45
N ARG A 301 1.26 29.24 23.05
CA ARG A 301 1.55 30.66 22.79
C ARG A 301 0.76 31.21 21.61
N LEU A 302 0.65 30.49 20.50
CA LEU A 302 -0.17 30.88 19.34
C LEU A 302 -1.66 31.00 19.73
N GLN A 303 -2.17 30.10 20.56
CA GLN A 303 -3.53 30.21 21.11
C GLN A 303 -3.70 31.47 21.96
N GLN A 304 -2.72 31.77 22.83
CA GLN A 304 -2.74 33.00 23.62
C GLN A 304 -2.70 34.27 22.75
N ILE A 305 -1.86 34.30 21.71
CA ILE A 305 -1.80 35.42 20.77
C ILE A 305 -3.16 35.61 20.06
N ASN A 306 -3.82 34.53 19.65
CA ASN A 306 -5.16 34.61 19.07
C ASN A 306 -6.18 35.22 20.03
N LEU A 307 -6.16 34.83 21.31
CA LEU A 307 -7.01 35.44 22.34
C LEU A 307 -6.67 36.93 22.53
N GLN A 308 -5.38 37.28 22.54
CA GLN A 308 -4.90 38.66 22.64
C GLN A 308 -5.33 39.51 21.45
N LYS A 309 -5.25 39.02 20.22
CA LYS A 309 -5.72 39.72 19.01
C LYS A 309 -7.23 39.95 19.03
N ASN A 310 -8.01 38.94 19.42
CA ASN A 310 -9.46 39.09 19.56
C ASN A 310 -9.84 40.12 20.63
N ALA A 311 -9.12 40.14 21.75
CA ALA A 311 -9.30 41.16 22.77
C ALA A 311 -8.89 42.55 22.27
N LEU A 312 -7.77 42.66 21.56
CA LEU A 312 -7.28 43.90 20.99
C LEU A 312 -8.27 44.50 19.98
N ALA A 313 -8.88 43.69 19.12
CA ALA A 313 -9.91 44.15 18.19
C ALA A 313 -11.12 44.76 18.93
N LYS A 314 -11.55 44.16 20.04
CA LYS A 314 -12.60 44.72 20.91
C LYS A 314 -12.15 46.02 21.57
N ILE A 315 -10.91 46.09 22.05
CA ILE A 315 -10.33 47.29 22.65
C ILE A 315 -10.26 48.44 21.64
N ILE A 316 -9.84 48.19 20.40
CA ILE A 316 -9.83 49.19 19.33
C ILE A 316 -11.23 49.74 19.08
N ASN A 317 -12.26 48.89 19.09
CA ASN A 317 -13.64 49.34 18.95
C ASN A 317 -14.10 50.20 20.14
N LEU A 318 -13.82 49.78 21.38
CA LEU A 318 -14.13 50.54 22.58
C LEU A 318 -13.42 51.90 22.58
N HIS A 319 -12.15 51.94 22.19
CA HIS A 319 -11.37 53.16 22.08
C HIS A 319 -11.97 54.13 21.03
N THR A 320 -12.41 53.60 19.89
CA THR A 320 -13.09 54.38 18.85
C THR A 320 -14.41 54.99 19.37
N GLN A 321 -15.17 54.24 20.17
CA GLN A 321 -16.40 54.74 20.80
C GLN A 321 -16.09 55.82 21.84
N LEU A 322 -15.12 55.60 22.71
CA LEU A 322 -14.67 56.59 23.71
C LEU A 322 -14.19 57.89 23.04
N GLN A 323 -13.44 57.80 21.94
CA GLN A 323 -12.97 58.97 21.20
C GLN A 323 -14.14 59.76 20.59
N ARG A 324 -15.16 59.06 20.06
CA ARG A 324 -16.37 59.69 19.52
C ARG A 324 -17.16 60.39 20.63
N ASN A 325 -17.42 59.69 21.73
CA ASN A 325 -18.15 60.23 22.87
C ASN A 325 -17.42 61.43 23.49
N GLY A 326 -16.08 61.41 23.55
CA GLY A 326 -15.28 62.55 24.00
C GLY A 326 -15.46 63.79 23.12
N LYS A 327 -15.51 63.63 21.79
CA LYS A 327 -15.79 64.74 20.84
C LYS A 327 -17.21 65.28 20.99
N GLU A 328 -18.21 64.40 21.11
CA GLU A 328 -19.61 64.78 21.31
C GLU A 328 -19.81 65.50 22.66
N GLN A 329 -19.19 65.00 23.73
CA GLN A 329 -19.21 65.62 25.05
C GLN A 329 -18.56 67.02 25.03
N GLN A 330 -17.40 67.15 24.38
CA GLN A 330 -16.73 68.45 24.21
C GLN A 330 -17.64 69.44 23.46
N HIS A 331 -18.32 68.99 22.40
CA HIS A 331 -19.26 69.83 21.66
C HIS A 331 -20.42 70.32 22.55
N TYR A 332 -21.05 69.42 23.31
CA TYR A 332 -22.12 69.80 24.24
C TYR A 332 -21.64 70.75 25.34
N GLN A 333 -20.43 70.56 25.88
CA GLN A 333 -19.85 71.47 26.86
C GLN A 333 -19.62 72.87 26.27
N THR A 334 -19.14 72.96 25.03
CA THR A 334 -18.99 74.25 24.32
C THR A 334 -20.35 74.93 24.13
N THR A 335 -21.36 74.24 23.61
CA THR A 335 -22.71 74.80 23.40
C THR A 335 -23.38 75.21 24.71
N LEU A 336 -23.21 74.43 25.78
CA LEU A 336 -23.75 74.75 27.10
C LEU A 336 -23.12 76.04 27.66
N SER A 337 -21.80 76.19 27.53
CA SER A 337 -21.08 77.42 27.91
C SER A 337 -21.57 78.64 27.11
N GLU A 338 -21.73 78.51 25.79
CA GLU A 338 -22.27 79.57 24.93
C GLU A 338 -23.70 79.96 25.32
N ASN A 339 -24.56 78.98 25.61
CA ASN A 339 -25.93 79.24 26.05
C ASN A 339 -25.98 79.87 27.44
N GLN A 340 -25.10 79.48 28.36
CA GLN A 340 -24.97 80.14 29.68
C GLN A 340 -24.60 81.63 29.52
N GLN A 341 -23.70 81.97 28.60
CA GLN A 341 -23.39 83.37 28.28
C GLN A 341 -24.60 84.11 27.72
N LYS A 342 -25.34 83.51 26.77
CA LYS A 342 -26.58 84.11 26.21
C LYS A 342 -27.66 84.32 27.27
N ILE A 343 -27.85 83.36 28.17
CA ILE A 343 -28.79 83.45 29.30
C ILE A 343 -28.39 84.59 30.23
N ALA A 344 -27.11 84.73 30.57
CA ALA A 344 -26.63 85.82 31.42
C ALA A 344 -26.93 87.19 30.80
N THR A 345 -26.60 87.36 29.51
CA THR A 345 -26.88 88.60 28.76
C THR A 345 -28.39 88.89 28.68
N LEU A 346 -29.21 87.90 28.32
CA LEU A 346 -30.67 88.05 28.24
C LEU A 346 -31.29 88.39 29.60
N THR A 347 -30.82 87.77 30.68
CA THR A 347 -31.30 88.04 32.04
C THR A 347 -31.04 89.49 32.42
N GLN A 348 -29.86 90.02 32.10
CA GLN A 348 -29.53 91.43 32.32
C GLN A 348 -30.42 92.35 31.48
N THR A 349 -30.55 92.10 30.17
CA THR A 349 -31.39 92.93 29.28
C THR A 349 -32.87 92.90 29.68
N ILE A 350 -33.40 91.76 30.13
CA ILE A 350 -34.78 91.67 30.65
C ILE A 350 -34.93 92.54 31.89
N ALA A 351 -33.99 92.51 32.83
CA ALA A 351 -34.06 93.35 34.04
C ALA A 351 -34.01 94.86 33.71
N GLU A 352 -33.17 95.26 32.77
CA GLU A 352 -33.09 96.64 32.26
C GLU A 352 -34.42 97.06 31.57
N ASN A 353 -34.96 96.19 30.71
CA ASN A 353 -36.23 96.44 30.01
C ASN A 353 -37.44 96.43 30.94
N ASP A 354 -37.47 95.60 31.98
CA ASP A 354 -38.52 95.58 33.00
C ASP A 354 -38.54 96.89 33.80
N LEU A 355 -37.36 97.44 34.14
CA LEU A 355 -37.23 98.75 34.76
C LEU A 355 -37.76 99.86 33.81
N ALA A 356 -37.32 99.85 32.55
CA ALA A 356 -37.76 100.81 31.54
C ALA A 356 -39.27 100.73 31.27
N LEU A 357 -39.84 99.52 31.26
CA LEU A 357 -41.28 99.30 31.11
C LEU A 357 -42.04 99.89 32.32
N LYS A 358 -41.55 99.69 33.54
CA LYS A 358 -42.16 100.24 34.76
C LYS A 358 -42.16 101.77 34.74
N GLU A 359 -41.04 102.39 34.38
CA GLU A 359 -40.92 103.85 34.24
C GLU A 359 -41.86 104.40 33.16
N LYS A 360 -41.87 103.78 31.98
CA LYS A 360 -42.74 104.22 30.87
C LYS A 360 -44.21 103.96 31.13
N ALA A 361 -44.58 102.89 31.83
CA ALA A 361 -45.96 102.62 32.23
C ALA A 361 -46.44 103.64 33.28
N GLN A 362 -45.57 104.03 34.22
CA GLN A 362 -45.86 105.10 35.17
C GLN A 362 -46.05 106.44 34.44
N HIS A 363 -45.13 106.79 33.53
CA HIS A 363 -45.27 107.99 32.70
C HIS A 363 -46.53 107.94 31.83
N LEU A 364 -46.91 106.78 31.29
CA LEU A 364 -48.14 106.62 30.52
C LEU A 364 -49.37 106.91 31.39
N LYS A 365 -49.38 106.45 32.64
CA LYS A 365 -50.45 106.74 33.60
C LYS A 365 -50.49 108.22 33.93
N ASP A 366 -49.37 108.82 34.29
CA ASP A 366 -49.29 110.24 34.66
C ASP A 366 -49.68 111.14 33.48
N LEU A 367 -49.24 110.80 32.26
CA LEU A 367 -49.59 111.53 31.03
C LEU A 367 -51.07 111.34 30.66
N LYS A 368 -51.65 110.17 30.92
CA LYS A 368 -53.08 109.91 30.73
C LYS A 368 -53.93 110.69 31.73
N ASP A 369 -53.54 110.70 32.99
CA ASP A 369 -54.22 111.47 34.05
C ASP A 369 -54.12 112.97 33.75
N ASN A 370 -52.95 113.44 33.30
CA ASN A 370 -52.76 114.80 32.81
C ASN A 370 -53.63 115.09 31.58
N TYR A 371 -53.67 114.21 30.58
CA TYR A 371 -54.53 114.36 29.41
C TYR A 371 -56.02 114.44 29.78
N LEU A 372 -56.50 113.63 30.72
CA LEU A 372 -57.88 113.71 31.23
C LEU A 372 -58.16 115.03 31.96
N LEU A 373 -57.20 115.52 32.75
CA LEU A 373 -57.30 116.83 33.38
C LEU A 373 -57.30 117.95 32.33
N LEU A 374 -56.44 117.89 31.32
CA LEU A 374 -56.40 118.86 30.22
C LEU A 374 -57.68 118.82 29.39
N GLN A 375 -58.26 117.65 29.16
CA GLN A 375 -59.56 117.52 28.49
C GLN A 375 -60.66 118.17 29.34
N LYS A 376 -60.69 117.91 30.64
CA LYS A 376 -61.66 118.52 31.56
C LYS A 376 -61.46 120.03 31.71
N VAL A 377 -60.22 120.50 31.69
CA VAL A 377 -59.90 121.93 31.67
C VAL A 377 -60.32 122.54 30.33
N ALA A 378 -60.08 121.88 29.19
CA ALA A 378 -60.56 122.34 27.89
C ALA A 378 -62.10 122.40 27.84
N GLU A 379 -62.80 121.43 28.44
CA GLU A 379 -64.26 121.47 28.63
C GLU A 379 -64.68 122.66 29.51
N TYR A 380 -64.02 122.88 30.65
CA TYR A 380 -64.29 124.05 31.50
C TYR A 380 -63.92 125.39 30.85
N GLU A 381 -62.90 125.44 29.99
CA GLU A 381 -62.53 126.61 29.20
C GLU A 381 -63.56 126.88 28.12
N GLN A 382 -64.09 125.84 27.46
CA GLN A 382 -65.23 125.98 26.54
C GLN A 382 -66.48 126.49 27.28
N GLU A 383 -66.79 125.98 28.47
CA GLU A 383 -67.92 126.49 29.27
C GLU A 383 -67.65 127.91 29.81
N ARG A 384 -66.40 128.27 30.12
CA ARG A 384 -66.01 129.65 30.49
C ARG A 384 -66.09 130.61 29.32
N ALA A 385 -65.75 130.18 28.11
CA ALA A 385 -65.90 130.98 26.89
C ALA A 385 -67.38 131.32 26.60
N ARG A 386 -68.33 130.54 27.17
CA ARG A 386 -69.77 130.82 27.12
C ARG A 386 -70.26 131.80 28.20
N LEU A 387 -69.40 132.27 29.12
CA LEU A 387 -69.76 133.28 30.11
C LEU A 387 -69.85 134.67 29.47
N LEU A 388 -71.04 135.25 29.52
CA LEU A 388 -71.31 136.61 29.05
C LEU A 388 -71.36 137.58 30.23
N LYS A 389 -70.66 138.71 30.11
CA LYS A 389 -70.61 139.78 31.13
C LYS A 389 -72.03 140.18 31.56
N ASP A 390 -72.25 140.26 32.86
CA ASP A 390 -73.51 140.66 33.52
C ASP A 390 -74.72 139.70 33.40
N LYS A 391 -74.50 138.44 33.00
CA LYS A 391 -75.52 137.37 33.14
C LYS A 391 -75.13 136.35 34.21
N PRO A 392 -76.10 135.84 35.01
CA PRO A 392 -75.81 134.84 36.04
C PRO A 392 -75.31 133.54 35.41
N CYS A 393 -74.16 133.04 35.89
CA CYS A 393 -73.58 131.79 35.40
C CYS A 393 -74.50 130.59 35.73
N PRO A 394 -74.77 129.67 34.77
CA PRO A 394 -75.65 128.51 34.98
C PRO A 394 -75.09 127.47 35.97
N LEU A 395 -73.79 127.54 36.31
CA LEU A 395 -73.15 126.62 37.26
C LEU A 395 -73.06 127.16 38.70
N CYS A 396 -72.98 128.47 38.90
CA CYS A 396 -72.75 129.06 40.24
C CYS A 396 -73.60 130.30 40.59
N GLY A 397 -74.39 130.83 39.65
CA GLY A 397 -75.31 131.96 39.88
C GLY A 397 -74.67 133.35 40.04
N SER A 398 -73.33 133.46 40.06
CA SER A 398 -72.62 134.75 40.17
C SER A 398 -72.63 135.54 38.86
N THR A 399 -72.69 136.87 38.95
CA THR A 399 -72.58 137.82 37.82
C THR A 399 -71.17 138.39 37.64
N GLN A 400 -70.25 138.15 38.58
CA GLN A 400 -68.87 138.61 38.53
C GLN A 400 -67.88 137.45 38.55
N HIS A 401 -66.99 137.42 37.55
CA HIS A 401 -65.91 136.44 37.42
C HIS A 401 -64.59 137.17 37.08
N PRO A 402 -63.78 137.55 38.10
CA PRO A 402 -62.60 138.39 37.91
C PRO A 402 -61.44 137.73 37.16
N TYR A 403 -61.46 136.40 37.00
CA TYR A 403 -60.34 135.62 36.46
C TYR A 403 -60.52 135.17 35.00
N VAL A 404 -61.55 135.63 34.27
CA VAL A 404 -61.81 135.19 32.88
C VAL A 404 -60.78 135.72 31.88
N GLU A 405 -60.15 136.87 32.15
CA GLU A 405 -59.25 137.55 31.18
C GLU A 405 -57.82 136.98 31.13
N THR A 406 -57.45 136.03 32.01
CA THR A 406 -56.05 135.56 32.15
C THR A 406 -55.79 134.11 31.77
N TYR A 407 -56.79 133.36 31.26
CA TYR A 407 -56.58 131.96 30.89
C TYR A 407 -56.10 131.79 29.44
N HIS A 408 -55.08 130.95 29.27
CA HIS A 408 -54.47 130.60 27.99
C HIS A 408 -55.18 129.41 27.33
N ASP A 409 -55.13 129.36 26.00
CA ASP A 409 -55.70 128.29 25.17
C ASP A 409 -54.93 126.97 25.39
N ILE A 410 -55.51 126.03 26.14
CA ILE A 410 -54.90 124.72 26.38
C ILE A 410 -55.21 123.78 25.22
N LYS A 411 -54.18 123.24 24.55
CA LYS A 411 -54.29 122.36 23.36
C LYS A 411 -54.08 120.88 23.70
N PRO A 412 -55.13 120.03 23.75
CA PRO A 412 -55.02 118.62 24.10
C PRO A 412 -54.37 117.74 23.02
N ASP A 413 -54.34 118.16 21.75
CA ASP A 413 -53.94 117.33 20.60
C ASP A 413 -52.44 116.92 20.61
N GLU A 414 -51.54 117.81 21.05
CA GLU A 414 -50.11 117.48 21.18
C GLU A 414 -49.85 116.46 22.29
N THR A 415 -50.60 116.56 23.39
CA THR A 415 -50.54 115.59 24.49
C THR A 415 -51.13 114.24 24.07
N LYS A 416 -52.15 114.23 23.20
CA LYS A 416 -52.72 113.02 22.61
C LYS A 416 -51.72 112.27 21.72
N LEU A 417 -51.02 112.95 20.82
CA LEU A 417 -49.98 112.32 19.98
C LEU A 417 -48.83 111.75 20.83
N ARG A 418 -48.43 112.46 21.89
CA ARG A 418 -47.42 111.99 22.84
C ARG A 418 -47.90 110.78 23.64
N LEU A 419 -49.19 110.73 23.99
CA LEU A 419 -49.83 109.59 24.66
C LEU A 419 -49.84 108.36 23.76
N GLU A 420 -50.25 108.50 22.49
CA GLU A 420 -50.27 107.40 21.51
C GLU A 420 -48.85 106.86 21.23
N ALA A 421 -47.86 107.74 21.09
CA ALA A 421 -46.46 107.34 20.92
C ALA A 421 -45.91 106.60 22.15
N LEU A 422 -46.22 107.07 23.36
CA LEU A 422 -45.81 106.40 24.60
C LEU A 422 -46.52 105.05 24.78
N GLN A 423 -47.79 104.96 24.39
CA GLN A 423 -48.58 103.73 24.40
C GLN A 423 -48.01 102.68 23.44
N GLN A 424 -47.58 103.08 22.24
CA GLN A 424 -46.89 102.20 21.29
C GLN A 424 -45.54 101.73 21.84
N GLN A 425 -44.76 102.62 22.48
CA GLN A 425 -43.48 102.25 23.09
C GLN A 425 -43.64 101.26 24.25
N VAL A 426 -44.65 101.41 25.10
CA VAL A 426 -44.98 100.46 26.17
C VAL A 426 -45.40 99.11 25.58
N HIS A 427 -46.22 99.12 24.52
CA HIS A 427 -46.66 97.91 23.85
C HIS A 427 -45.49 97.15 23.18
N SER A 428 -44.61 97.85 22.45
CA SER A 428 -43.45 97.22 21.81
C SER A 428 -42.46 96.66 22.84
N LEU A 429 -42.18 97.39 23.92
CA LEU A 429 -41.37 96.89 25.03
C LEU A 429 -41.98 95.65 25.70
N THR A 430 -43.31 95.61 25.83
CA THR A 430 -44.02 94.44 26.39
C THR A 430 -43.85 93.21 25.51
N ILE A 431 -43.95 93.37 24.18
CA ILE A 431 -43.72 92.28 23.22
C ILE A 431 -42.26 91.81 23.27
N THR A 432 -41.30 92.74 23.22
CA THR A 432 -39.86 92.42 23.31
C THR A 432 -39.53 91.67 24.60
N LEU A 433 -40.09 92.07 25.74
CA LEU A 433 -39.92 91.36 27.00
C LEU A 433 -40.52 89.95 26.97
N ALA A 434 -41.69 89.77 26.35
CA ALA A 434 -42.29 88.44 26.20
C ALA A 434 -41.43 87.51 25.32
N GLU A 435 -40.89 88.04 24.22
CA GLU A 435 -39.96 87.31 23.34
C GLU A 435 -38.66 86.96 24.05
N GLN A 436 -38.03 87.92 24.75
CA GLN A 436 -36.80 87.71 25.51
C GLN A 436 -36.98 86.67 26.63
N ARG A 437 -38.11 86.72 27.36
CA ARG A 437 -38.45 85.71 28.38
C ARG A 437 -38.66 84.33 27.77
N THR A 438 -39.29 84.25 26.60
CA THR A 438 -39.46 83.00 25.87
C THR A 438 -38.10 82.43 25.42
N GLN A 439 -37.21 83.27 24.89
CA GLN A 439 -35.84 82.88 24.54
C GLN A 439 -35.05 82.40 25.78
N LEU A 440 -35.19 83.07 26.92
CA LEU A 440 -34.55 82.67 28.18
C LEU A 440 -34.99 81.26 28.61
N VAL A 441 -36.30 80.98 28.58
CA VAL A 441 -36.86 79.65 28.89
C VAL A 441 -36.36 78.60 27.89
N ASN A 442 -36.30 78.93 26.60
CA ASN A 442 -35.82 78.02 25.56
C ASN A 442 -34.34 77.65 25.77
N TYR A 443 -33.46 78.63 26.01
CA TYR A 443 -32.05 78.34 26.31
C TYR A 443 -31.89 77.60 27.64
N GLY A 444 -32.72 77.89 28.64
CA GLY A 444 -32.76 77.15 29.91
C GLY A 444 -33.11 75.67 29.72
N SER A 445 -34.17 75.39 28.93
CA SER A 445 -34.55 74.01 28.59
C SER A 445 -33.46 73.31 27.78
N GLN A 446 -32.85 73.99 26.79
CA GLN A 446 -31.74 73.43 26.03
C GLN A 446 -30.54 73.08 26.92
N ASN A 447 -30.19 73.94 27.88
CA ASN A 447 -29.12 73.66 28.82
C ASN A 447 -29.41 72.48 29.75
N SER A 448 -30.67 72.30 30.17
CA SER A 448 -31.07 71.11 30.94
C SER A 448 -30.83 69.85 30.11
N THR A 449 -31.31 69.80 28.87
CA THR A 449 -31.11 68.66 27.96
C THR A 449 -29.64 68.41 27.65
N LEU A 450 -28.84 69.45 27.40
CA LEU A 450 -27.39 69.32 27.19
C LEU A 450 -26.69 68.76 28.43
N SER A 451 -27.08 69.21 29.63
CA SER A 451 -26.53 68.69 30.89
C SER A 451 -26.87 67.21 31.10
N ASP A 452 -28.11 66.81 30.80
CA ASP A 452 -28.54 65.40 30.88
C ASP A 452 -27.77 64.53 29.88
N ASN A 453 -27.59 64.99 28.64
CA ASN A 453 -26.80 64.29 27.62
C ASN A 453 -25.31 64.18 28.01
N ILE A 454 -24.73 65.22 28.60
CA ILE A 454 -23.34 65.18 29.12
C ILE A 454 -23.25 64.16 30.27
N ALA A 455 -24.22 64.13 31.18
CA ALA A 455 -24.25 63.16 32.29
C ALA A 455 -24.37 61.72 31.77
N GLN A 456 -25.24 61.49 30.78
CA GLN A 456 -25.39 60.19 30.13
C GLN A 456 -24.08 59.75 29.45
N LEU A 457 -23.48 60.59 28.61
CA LEU A 457 -22.20 60.29 27.96
C LEU A 457 -21.07 60.03 28.97
N THR A 458 -21.07 60.74 30.10
CA THR A 458 -20.08 60.51 31.18
C THR A 458 -20.25 59.13 31.79
N GLN A 459 -21.49 58.72 32.06
CA GLN A 459 -21.80 57.37 32.56
C GLN A 459 -21.43 56.30 31.54
N GLU A 460 -21.82 56.45 30.28
CA GLU A 460 -21.46 55.53 29.19
C GLU A 460 -19.95 55.40 29.04
N ASN A 461 -19.21 56.51 29.05
CA ASN A 461 -17.73 56.49 28.98
C ASN A 461 -17.12 55.75 30.16
N SER A 462 -17.63 55.93 31.39
CA SER A 462 -17.13 55.18 32.56
C SER A 462 -17.29 53.67 32.41
N VAL A 463 -18.41 53.21 31.84
CA VAL A 463 -18.69 51.80 31.60
C VAL A 463 -17.75 51.26 30.51
N LEU A 464 -17.59 52.00 29.41
CA LEU A 464 -16.68 51.63 28.31
C LEU A 464 -15.22 51.56 28.78
N THR A 465 -14.77 52.51 29.59
CA THR A 465 -13.42 52.50 30.20
C THR A 465 -13.23 51.30 31.12
N GLN A 466 -14.23 50.94 31.93
CA GLN A 466 -14.16 49.75 32.79
C GLN A 466 -14.10 48.44 31.98
N GLN A 467 -14.90 48.34 30.91
CA GLN A 467 -14.87 47.19 30.00
C GLN A 467 -13.50 47.06 29.33
N TRP A 468 -12.94 48.18 28.87
CA TRP A 468 -11.59 48.21 28.31
C TRP A 468 -10.54 47.73 29.31
N GLN A 469 -10.53 48.27 30.54
CA GLN A 469 -9.60 47.86 31.60
C GLN A 469 -9.71 46.37 31.93
N THR A 470 -10.94 45.86 32.04
CA THR A 470 -11.19 44.46 32.33
C THR A 470 -10.67 43.54 31.22
N LEU A 471 -10.92 43.89 29.95
CA LEU A 471 -10.44 43.13 28.79
C LEU A 471 -8.91 43.16 28.68
N ALA A 472 -8.31 44.32 28.90
CA ALA A 472 -6.86 44.46 28.86
C ALA A 472 -6.19 43.61 29.95
N GLN A 473 -6.72 43.65 31.18
CA GLN A 473 -6.20 42.86 32.29
C GLN A 473 -6.39 41.35 32.08
N ALA A 474 -7.56 40.90 31.62
CA ALA A 474 -7.84 39.49 31.37
C ALA A 474 -6.87 38.86 30.35
N HIS A 475 -6.45 39.64 29.36
CA HIS A 475 -5.56 39.19 28.28
C HIS A 475 -4.11 39.68 28.41
N HIS A 476 -3.75 40.29 29.55
CA HIS A 476 -2.42 40.81 29.84
C HIS A 476 -1.91 41.77 28.74
N LEU A 477 -2.81 42.60 28.22
CA LEU A 477 -2.51 43.64 27.25
C LEU A 477 -2.18 44.94 27.99
N PRO A 478 -1.20 45.74 27.51
CA PRO A 478 -0.92 47.04 28.09
C PRO A 478 -2.13 47.96 27.96
N LEU A 479 -2.39 48.76 28.99
CA LEU A 479 -3.40 49.81 28.95
C LEU A 479 -2.82 50.98 28.15
N VAL A 480 -3.27 51.16 26.91
CA VAL A 480 -2.81 52.26 26.05
C VAL A 480 -3.97 53.11 25.54
N ASP A 481 -3.86 54.42 25.75
CA ASP A 481 -4.87 55.43 25.42
C ASP A 481 -4.74 56.00 23.98
N ASP A 482 -3.87 55.44 23.15
CA ASP A 482 -3.56 56.00 21.82
C ASP A 482 -3.71 54.95 20.71
N ALA A 483 -4.35 55.37 19.62
CA ALA A 483 -4.62 54.55 18.44
C ALA A 483 -3.33 54.06 17.78
N ASP A 484 -2.28 54.88 17.74
CA ASP A 484 -1.00 54.51 17.11
C ASP A 484 -0.29 53.39 17.89
N ASN A 485 -0.40 53.40 19.21
CA ASN A 485 0.17 52.36 20.06
C ASN A 485 -0.66 51.06 20.01
N LEU A 486 -1.99 51.15 19.89
CA LEU A 486 -2.84 49.97 19.67
C LEU A 486 -2.53 49.29 18.34
N LEU A 487 -2.31 50.07 17.27
CA LEU A 487 -1.86 49.57 15.97
C LEU A 487 -0.48 48.92 16.06
N THR A 488 0.46 49.54 16.77
CA THR A 488 1.80 48.99 17.01
C THR A 488 1.73 47.64 17.74
N LEU A 489 0.85 47.53 18.74
CA LEU A 489 0.62 46.29 19.49
C LEU A 489 0.04 45.20 18.59
N GLU A 490 -0.93 45.53 17.73
CA GLU A 490 -1.50 44.60 16.73
C GLU A 490 -0.42 44.07 15.78
N GLN A 491 0.41 44.95 15.24
CA GLN A 491 1.53 44.58 14.37
C GLN A 491 2.53 43.67 15.10
N SER A 492 2.85 43.94 16.37
CA SER A 492 3.76 43.11 17.15
C SER A 492 3.21 41.70 17.40
N LEU A 493 1.90 41.56 17.65
CA LEU A 493 1.25 40.27 17.83
C LEU A 493 1.20 39.48 16.52
N ASN A 494 0.91 40.15 15.40
CA ASN A 494 0.94 39.54 14.07
C ASN A 494 2.35 39.06 13.69
N GLN A 495 3.38 39.85 14.00
CA GLN A 495 4.77 39.46 13.74
C GLN A 495 5.20 38.28 14.60
N GLN A 496 4.81 38.25 15.89
CA GLN A 496 5.08 37.10 16.76
C GLN A 496 4.37 35.84 16.28
N GLU A 497 3.10 35.94 15.87
CA GLU A 497 2.34 34.82 15.30
C GLU A 497 3.03 34.26 14.05
N LEU A 498 3.48 35.12 13.13
CA LEU A 498 4.18 34.72 11.93
C LEU A 498 5.48 33.96 12.26
N ILE A 499 6.34 34.53 13.10
CA ILE A 499 7.63 33.92 13.49
C ILE A 499 7.40 32.56 14.16
N LEU A 500 6.42 32.46 15.07
CA LEU A 500 6.10 31.22 15.75
C LEU A 500 5.53 30.16 14.80
N THR A 501 4.72 30.57 13.83
CA THR A 501 4.16 29.69 12.80
C THR A 501 5.26 29.17 11.88
N GLU A 502 6.15 30.03 11.39
CA GLU A 502 7.30 29.64 10.57
C GLU A 502 8.24 28.67 11.31
N LYS A 503 8.50 28.92 12.60
CA LYS A 503 9.27 28.01 13.44
C LYS A 503 8.61 26.64 13.55
N LEU A 504 7.30 26.60 13.84
CA LEU A 504 6.55 25.35 13.96
C LEU A 504 6.54 24.57 12.65
N ASP A 505 6.28 25.24 11.52
CA ASP A 505 6.25 24.60 10.20
C ASP A 505 7.65 24.05 9.83
N SER A 506 8.71 24.84 10.05
CA SER A 506 10.08 24.38 9.79
C SER A 506 10.51 23.19 10.66
N TYR A 507 10.04 23.13 11.92
CA TYR A 507 10.25 21.98 12.80
C TYR A 507 9.50 20.74 12.29
N GLN A 508 8.22 20.88 11.95
CA GLN A 508 7.39 19.79 11.43
C GLN A 508 7.93 19.24 10.10
N GLN A 509 8.42 20.10 9.21
CA GLN A 509 9.07 19.69 7.97
C GLN A 509 10.33 18.87 8.25
N LEU A 510 11.17 19.30 9.19
CA LEU A 510 12.39 18.57 9.56
C LEU A 510 12.07 17.23 10.24
N GLU A 511 11.04 17.19 11.09
CA GLU A 511 10.55 15.97 11.73
C GLU A 511 10.05 14.96 10.69
N ALA A 512 9.22 15.40 9.74
CA ALA A 512 8.71 14.59 8.65
C ALA A 512 9.85 14.05 7.75
N GLN A 513 10.83 14.88 7.41
CA GLN A 513 12.00 14.46 6.64
C GLN A 513 12.84 13.42 7.40
N THR A 514 13.05 13.62 8.71
CA THR A 514 13.78 12.68 9.56
C THR A 514 13.06 11.33 9.62
N HIS A 515 11.73 11.34 9.79
CA HIS A 515 10.91 10.14 9.79
C HIS A 515 10.94 9.41 8.44
N GLN A 516 10.84 10.15 7.32
CA GLN A 516 10.94 9.59 5.98
C GLN A 516 12.30 8.93 5.75
N LYS A 517 13.40 9.60 6.12
CA LYS A 517 14.76 9.05 6.00
C LYS A 517 14.94 7.80 6.86
N ASN A 518 14.39 7.80 8.08
CA ASN A 518 14.42 6.63 8.96
C ASN A 518 13.69 5.44 8.33
N THR A 519 12.50 5.66 7.79
CA THR A 519 11.70 4.62 7.13
C THR A 519 12.43 4.04 5.91
N HIS A 520 13.01 4.90 5.07
CA HIS A 520 13.81 4.44 3.93
C HIS A 520 15.03 3.62 4.37
N PHE A 521 15.74 4.07 5.42
CA PHE A 521 16.88 3.34 5.97
C PHE A 521 16.48 1.97 6.52
N LEU A 522 15.39 1.88 7.28
CA LEU A 522 14.89 0.62 7.83
C LEU A 522 14.50 -0.37 6.72
N ASN A 523 13.78 0.09 5.70
CA ASN A 523 13.40 -0.74 4.56
C ASN A 523 14.63 -1.22 3.77
N ALA A 524 15.58 -0.34 3.50
CA ALA A 524 16.82 -0.70 2.80
C ALA A 524 17.66 -1.68 3.62
N LYS A 525 17.70 -1.51 4.94
CA LYS A 525 18.41 -2.41 5.86
C LYS A 525 17.77 -3.80 5.89
N GLU A 526 16.45 -3.87 5.89
CA GLU A 526 15.72 -5.14 5.82
C GLU A 526 16.00 -5.87 4.50
N GLN A 527 15.91 -5.17 3.36
CA GLN A 527 16.21 -5.74 2.05
C GLN A 527 17.66 -6.26 1.96
N PHE A 528 18.62 -5.49 2.48
CA PHE A 528 20.01 -5.93 2.55
C PHE A 528 20.19 -7.19 3.40
N ASN A 529 19.55 -7.26 4.58
CA ASN A 529 19.61 -8.44 5.44
C ASN A 529 19.00 -9.67 4.75
N GLN A 530 17.87 -9.53 4.04
CA GLN A 530 17.26 -10.60 3.26
C GLN A 530 18.19 -11.08 2.15
N GLN A 531 18.82 -10.16 1.41
CA GLN A 531 19.76 -10.50 0.35
C GLN A 531 21.02 -11.18 0.90
N GLN A 532 21.55 -10.71 2.02
CA GLN A 532 22.68 -11.33 2.71
C GLN A 532 22.34 -12.76 3.18
N GLN A 533 21.15 -12.98 3.72
CA GLN A 533 20.69 -14.32 4.11
C GLN A 533 20.53 -15.24 2.89
N SER A 534 19.97 -14.73 1.79
CA SER A 534 19.84 -15.47 0.53
C SER A 534 21.21 -15.90 -0.01
N VAL A 535 22.22 -15.01 0.02
CA VAL A 535 23.58 -15.35 -0.40
C VAL A 535 24.16 -16.46 0.49
N LYS A 536 23.98 -16.37 1.81
CA LYS A 536 24.44 -17.41 2.74
C LYS A 536 23.75 -18.76 2.47
N GLN A 537 22.46 -18.76 2.14
CA GLN A 537 21.75 -19.98 1.75
C GLN A 537 22.31 -20.57 0.45
N GLN A 538 22.51 -19.74 -0.57
CA GLN A 538 23.09 -20.17 -1.85
C GLN A 538 24.52 -20.71 -1.68
N GLN A 539 25.32 -20.16 -0.74
CA GLN A 539 26.64 -20.70 -0.39
C GLN A 539 26.54 -22.11 0.20
N ASN A 540 25.57 -22.35 1.10
CA ASN A 540 25.34 -23.69 1.66
C ASN A 540 24.85 -24.68 0.59
N ASP A 541 23.98 -24.23 -0.32
CA ASP A 541 23.48 -25.06 -1.43
C ASP A 541 24.62 -25.43 -2.38
N LEU A 542 25.54 -24.50 -2.65
CA LEU A 542 26.77 -24.76 -3.41
C LEU A 542 27.60 -25.87 -2.76
N ASP A 543 27.90 -25.74 -1.47
CA ASP A 543 28.67 -26.73 -0.71
C ASP A 543 28.02 -28.12 -0.76
N TYR A 544 26.68 -28.16 -0.69
CA TYR A 544 25.92 -29.41 -0.80
C TYR A 544 26.02 -30.03 -2.20
N LEU A 545 25.85 -29.23 -3.26
CA LEU A 545 25.98 -29.70 -4.64
C LEU A 545 27.40 -30.20 -4.94
N GLN A 546 28.44 -29.51 -4.46
CA GLN A 546 29.83 -29.94 -4.61
C GLN A 546 30.09 -31.29 -3.93
N LYS A 547 29.54 -31.52 -2.73
CA LYS A 547 29.60 -32.84 -2.06
C LYS A 547 28.86 -33.93 -2.84
N THR A 548 27.71 -33.58 -3.43
CA THR A 548 26.90 -34.51 -4.23
C THR A 548 27.64 -34.92 -5.50
N ILE A 549 28.25 -33.98 -6.22
CA ILE A 549 29.10 -34.25 -7.39
C ILE A 549 30.25 -35.18 -7.01
N LYS A 550 30.94 -34.92 -5.89
CA LYS A 550 32.00 -35.80 -5.40
C LYS A 550 31.52 -37.23 -5.14
N THR A 551 30.28 -37.39 -4.67
CA THR A 551 29.66 -38.71 -4.47
C THR A 551 29.41 -39.41 -5.79
N TYR A 552 28.88 -38.71 -6.79
CA TYR A 552 28.70 -39.27 -8.13
C TYR A 552 30.03 -39.63 -8.79
N GLN A 553 31.08 -38.83 -8.62
CA GLN A 553 32.43 -39.13 -9.11
C GLN A 553 32.96 -40.45 -8.53
N GLN A 554 32.84 -40.63 -7.22
CA GLN A 554 33.23 -41.88 -6.55
C GLN A 554 32.42 -43.08 -7.04
N GLN A 555 31.12 -42.92 -7.27
CA GLN A 555 30.27 -43.97 -7.84
C GLN A 555 30.66 -44.31 -9.29
N SER A 556 30.96 -43.30 -10.11
CA SER A 556 31.43 -43.48 -11.48
C SER A 556 32.77 -44.22 -11.51
N GLU A 557 33.72 -43.87 -10.64
CA GLU A 557 34.99 -44.60 -10.51
C GLU A 557 34.77 -46.06 -10.12
N HIS A 558 33.88 -46.33 -9.16
CA HIS A 558 33.56 -47.69 -8.73
C HIS A 558 32.92 -48.52 -9.85
N LEU A 559 31.90 -47.99 -10.53
CA LEU A 559 31.24 -48.66 -11.65
C LEU A 559 32.21 -48.92 -12.80
N HIS A 560 33.11 -47.98 -13.09
CA HIS A 560 34.14 -48.15 -14.11
C HIS A 560 35.14 -49.24 -13.73
N GLN A 561 35.59 -49.30 -12.47
CA GLN A 561 36.44 -50.40 -12.00
C GLN A 561 35.74 -51.76 -12.12
N GLN A 562 34.47 -51.85 -11.73
CA GLN A 562 33.66 -53.07 -11.84
C GLN A 562 33.51 -53.50 -13.31
N GLN A 563 33.26 -52.54 -14.21
CA GLN A 563 33.17 -52.76 -15.65
C GLN A 563 34.49 -53.33 -16.21
N GLN A 564 35.64 -52.76 -15.84
CA GLN A 564 36.95 -53.26 -16.29
C GLN A 564 37.25 -54.67 -15.77
N GLN A 565 36.94 -54.95 -14.49
CA GLN A 565 37.12 -56.29 -13.92
C GLN A 565 36.26 -57.34 -14.63
N LEU A 566 35.00 -57.00 -14.90
CA LEU A 566 34.09 -57.88 -15.62
C LEU A 566 34.54 -58.08 -17.08
N ALA A 567 35.02 -57.04 -17.76
CA ALA A 567 35.59 -57.15 -19.10
C ALA A 567 36.80 -58.09 -19.14
N GLN A 568 37.73 -57.95 -18.19
CA GLN A 568 38.90 -58.84 -18.06
C GLN A 568 38.46 -60.28 -17.78
N HIS A 569 37.47 -60.47 -16.91
CA HIS A 569 36.91 -61.79 -16.62
C HIS A 569 36.27 -62.43 -17.86
N ILE A 570 35.44 -61.69 -18.60
CA ILE A 570 34.80 -62.12 -19.85
C ILE A 570 35.87 -62.52 -20.88
N GLN A 571 36.89 -61.68 -21.07
CA GLN A 571 38.00 -61.94 -21.98
C GLN A 571 38.70 -63.26 -21.61
N SER A 572 39.09 -63.42 -20.33
CA SER A 572 39.76 -64.64 -19.87
C SER A 572 38.90 -65.90 -20.00
N ALA A 573 37.57 -65.79 -19.82
CA ALA A 573 36.64 -66.90 -19.92
C ALA A 573 36.42 -67.35 -21.38
N ILE A 574 36.47 -66.41 -22.33
CA ILE A 574 36.30 -66.68 -23.76
C ILE A 574 37.62 -67.19 -24.38
N GLU A 575 38.77 -66.62 -24.00
CA GLU A 575 40.09 -67.09 -24.46
C GLU A 575 40.40 -68.53 -24.02
N LYS A 576 39.97 -68.94 -22.82
CA LYS A 576 40.08 -70.33 -22.35
C LYS A 576 39.37 -71.35 -23.23
N GLN A 577 38.36 -70.92 -23.99
CA GLN A 577 37.60 -71.76 -24.92
C GLN A 577 38.11 -71.66 -26.37
N GLY A 578 39.24 -70.97 -26.60
CA GLY A 578 39.89 -70.87 -27.91
C GLY A 578 39.25 -69.86 -28.87
N TYR A 579 38.35 -69.00 -28.37
CA TYR A 579 37.72 -67.95 -29.18
C TYR A 579 38.36 -66.59 -28.90
N THR A 580 38.41 -65.74 -29.92
CA THR A 580 38.80 -64.33 -29.79
C THR A 580 37.57 -63.48 -29.50
N LEU A 581 37.70 -62.59 -28.50
CA LEU A 581 36.64 -61.67 -28.13
C LEU A 581 36.45 -60.60 -29.23
N PRO A 582 35.25 -60.39 -29.78
CA PRO A 582 34.95 -59.28 -30.69
C PRO A 582 34.83 -57.96 -29.92
N GLU A 583 34.78 -56.82 -30.63
CA GLU A 583 34.36 -55.56 -30.02
C GLU A 583 32.96 -55.71 -29.38
N PHE A 584 32.75 -55.08 -28.22
CA PHE A 584 31.54 -55.25 -27.41
C PHE A 584 30.24 -54.90 -28.16
N GLU A 585 30.29 -54.03 -29.19
CA GLU A 585 29.15 -53.72 -30.05
C GLU A 585 28.74 -54.88 -30.99
N GLN A 586 29.69 -55.76 -31.34
CA GLN A 586 29.45 -56.92 -32.21
C GLN A 586 29.18 -58.21 -31.42
N PHE A 587 28.96 -58.09 -30.11
CA PHE A 587 28.75 -59.24 -29.26
C PHE A 587 27.43 -59.98 -29.53
N THR A 588 26.34 -59.25 -29.79
CA THR A 588 25.04 -59.85 -30.13
C THR A 588 25.09 -60.70 -31.40
N PRO A 589 25.63 -60.21 -32.55
CA PRO A 589 25.80 -61.06 -33.73
C PRO A 589 26.83 -62.18 -33.52
N TRP A 590 27.86 -61.97 -32.70
CA TRP A 590 28.85 -63.00 -32.37
C TRP A 590 28.26 -64.14 -31.54
N LEU A 591 27.46 -63.85 -30.51
CA LEU A 591 26.72 -64.88 -29.76
C LEU A 591 25.74 -65.64 -30.66
N ALA A 592 25.03 -64.93 -31.54
CA ALA A 592 24.09 -65.56 -32.47
C ALA A 592 24.82 -66.53 -33.43
N ALA A 593 26.00 -66.16 -33.94
CA ALA A 593 26.83 -67.03 -34.76
C ALA A 593 27.29 -68.28 -34.01
N ARG A 594 27.78 -68.13 -32.76
CA ARG A 594 28.19 -69.27 -31.91
C ARG A 594 27.01 -70.16 -31.52
N GLN A 595 25.82 -69.58 -31.31
CA GLN A 595 24.58 -70.33 -31.08
C GLN A 595 24.18 -71.14 -32.32
N GLN A 596 24.32 -70.56 -33.52
CA GLN A 596 24.04 -71.24 -34.78
C GLN A 596 25.02 -72.39 -35.04
N GLU A 597 26.31 -72.20 -34.77
CA GLU A 597 27.33 -73.26 -34.86
C GLU A 597 27.00 -74.45 -33.94
N HIS A 598 26.58 -74.16 -32.69
CA HIS A 598 26.14 -75.20 -31.76
C HIS A 598 24.89 -75.95 -32.26
N GLN A 599 23.90 -75.23 -32.80
CA GLN A 599 22.69 -75.84 -33.37
C GLN A 599 23.01 -76.73 -34.58
N GLN A 600 23.93 -76.29 -35.46
CA GLN A 600 24.40 -77.07 -36.60
C GLN A 600 25.10 -78.35 -36.13
N TYR A 601 26.00 -78.27 -35.16
CA TYR A 601 26.67 -79.43 -34.57
C TYR A 601 25.66 -80.43 -33.97
N GLN A 602 24.66 -79.96 -33.21
CA GLN A 602 23.60 -80.83 -32.69
C GLN A 602 22.78 -81.51 -33.79
N SER A 603 22.49 -80.79 -34.89
CA SER A 603 21.74 -81.35 -36.02
C SER A 603 22.54 -82.44 -36.74
N GLN A 604 23.83 -82.22 -36.96
CA GLN A 604 24.75 -83.20 -37.55
C GLN A 604 24.93 -84.42 -36.64
N LEU A 605 24.97 -84.25 -35.31
CA LEU A 605 25.06 -85.35 -34.37
C LEU A 605 23.79 -86.24 -34.39
N LYS A 606 22.59 -85.63 -34.53
CA LYS A 606 21.34 -86.37 -34.75
C LYS A 606 21.32 -87.09 -36.10
N GLU A 607 21.81 -86.45 -37.15
CA GLU A 607 21.93 -87.05 -38.48
C GLU A 607 22.89 -88.24 -38.49
N LEU A 608 24.03 -88.14 -37.80
CA LEU A 608 24.96 -89.26 -37.61
C LEU A 608 24.28 -90.46 -36.94
N GLN A 609 23.50 -90.22 -35.87
CA GLN A 609 22.79 -91.29 -35.15
C GLN A 609 21.80 -92.01 -36.07
N LEU A 610 21.05 -91.26 -36.88
CA LEU A 610 20.10 -91.82 -37.86
C LEU A 610 20.81 -92.60 -38.97
N LEU A 611 21.92 -92.08 -39.49
CA LEU A 611 22.72 -92.74 -40.52
C LEU A 611 23.41 -94.01 -40.00
N GLN A 612 23.90 -94.01 -38.76
CA GLN A 612 24.46 -95.20 -38.09
C GLN A 612 23.41 -96.28 -37.81
N GLN A 613 22.17 -95.88 -37.54
CA GLN A 613 21.05 -96.83 -37.42
C GLN A 613 20.74 -97.46 -38.78
N SER A 614 20.61 -96.66 -39.83
CA SER A 614 20.40 -97.12 -41.22
C SER A 614 21.53 -98.04 -41.70
N LEU A 615 22.79 -97.72 -41.38
CA LEU A 615 23.95 -98.55 -41.70
C LEU A 615 23.89 -99.92 -41.01
N ARG A 616 23.48 -99.98 -39.74
CA ARG A 616 23.28 -101.24 -39.01
C ARG A 616 22.20 -102.11 -39.66
N GLU A 617 21.08 -101.51 -40.04
CA GLU A 617 19.97 -102.22 -40.73
C GLU A 617 20.41 -102.77 -42.10
N GLN A 618 21.23 -102.01 -42.83
CA GLN A 618 21.79 -102.42 -44.13
C GLN A 618 22.87 -103.52 -44.02
N GLN A 619 23.70 -103.51 -42.97
CA GLN A 619 24.70 -104.56 -42.72
C GLN A 619 24.04 -105.89 -42.34
N VAL A 620 22.96 -105.86 -41.56
CA VAL A 620 22.18 -107.07 -41.21
C VAL A 620 21.59 -107.71 -42.47
N THR A 621 20.95 -106.92 -43.34
CA THR A 621 20.37 -107.42 -44.60
C THR A 621 21.41 -107.94 -45.61
N GLN A 622 22.67 -107.47 -45.55
CA GLN A 622 23.74 -107.99 -46.41
C GLN A 622 24.35 -109.30 -45.88
N ASN A 623 24.44 -109.46 -44.56
CA ASN A 623 24.90 -110.71 -43.92
C ASN A 623 23.89 -111.86 -44.08
N GLU A 624 22.59 -111.56 -44.06
CA GLU A 624 21.52 -112.53 -44.39
C GLU A 624 21.59 -113.01 -45.85
N LYS A 625 22.04 -112.15 -46.78
CA LYS A 625 22.21 -112.52 -48.21
C LYS A 625 23.47 -113.35 -48.47
N LYS A 626 24.58 -113.10 -47.76
CA LYS A 626 25.82 -113.89 -47.88
C LYS A 626 25.67 -115.31 -47.30
N THR A 627 24.83 -115.49 -46.30
CA THR A 627 24.52 -116.81 -45.71
C THR A 627 23.60 -117.67 -46.59
N LEU A 628 22.74 -117.06 -47.42
CA LEU A 628 21.93 -117.79 -48.42
C LEU A 628 22.75 -118.28 -49.62
N PHE A 629 23.84 -117.60 -49.98
CA PHE A 629 24.72 -117.98 -51.11
C PHE A 629 25.66 -119.14 -50.77
N SER A 630 26.03 -119.32 -49.50
CA SER A 630 26.92 -120.39 -49.04
C SER A 630 26.23 -121.75 -48.83
N ARG A 631 24.89 -121.80 -48.90
CA ARG A 631 24.08 -123.04 -48.76
C ARG A 631 23.65 -123.69 -50.09
N LYS A 632 24.06 -123.16 -51.26
CA LYS A 632 23.63 -123.65 -52.59
C LYS A 632 24.74 -124.15 -53.52
N THR A 633 25.97 -124.30 -53.03
CA THR A 633 27.12 -124.83 -53.78
C THR A 633 27.80 -126.00 -53.07
N GLY A 634 27.01 -126.92 -52.49
CA GLY A 634 27.46 -128.20 -51.95
C GLY A 634 26.82 -129.34 -52.70
#